data_AF-A0A3D5QE79-F1
#
_entry.id   AF-A0A3D5QE79-F1
#
_cell.length_a   1.000
_cell.length_b   1.000
_cell.length_c   1.000
_cell.angle_alpha   90.00
_cell.angle_beta   90.00
_cell.angle_gamma   90.00
#
_symmetry.space_group_name_H-M   'P 1'
#
loop_
_entity.id
_entity.type
_entity.pdbx_description
1 polymer ?
#
loop_
_entity_poly.entity_id
_entity_poly.type
_entity_poly.pdbx_seq_one_letter_code
_entity_poly.pdbx_strand_id
1 'polypeptide(L)' 'MTIGSVVFELDIDSAFSLKEKRRVLNSLKTRLKNKFNVAVAEVGEKDVWNRADL' A
#
# COMPACT_ATOMS: atom_id res chain seq x y z
N MET A 1 -15.62 -3.26 -21.64
CA MET A 1 -15.19 -3.48 -20.24
C MET A 1 -14.23 -2.37 -19.89
N THR A 2 -14.58 -1.51 -18.93
CA THR A 2 -13.75 -0.36 -18.54
C THR A 2 -13.05 -0.71 -17.25
N ILE A 3 -11.72 -0.62 -17.23
CA ILE A 3 -10.90 -0.82 -16.02
C ILE A 3 -10.32 0.54 -15.64
N GLY A 4 -10.59 0.98 -14.41
CA GLY A 4 -9.91 2.12 -13.81
C GLY A 4 -8.79 1.63 -12.89
N SER A 5 -7.63 2.25 -12.98
CA SER A 5 -6.52 2.05 -12.05
C SER A 5 -5.97 3.39 -11.60
N VAL A 6 -5.48 3.44 -10.38
CA VAL A 6 -4.80 4.59 -9.79
C VAL A 6 -3.63 4.05 -9.00
N VAL A 7 -2.55 4.81 -8.96
CA VAL A 7 -1.39 4.53 -8.10
C VAL A 7 -1.33 5.63 -7.04
N PHE A 8 -1.13 5.23 -5.80
CA PHE A 8 -0.94 6.16 -4.67
C PHE A 8 0.50 6.08 -4.17
N GLU A 9 1.16 7.22 -4.09
CA GLU A 9 2.42 7.38 -3.36
C GLU A 9 2.11 7.67 -1.89
N LEU A 10 2.79 6.96 -0.99
CA LEU A 10 2.57 7.02 0.46
C LEU A 10 3.89 7.23 1.19
N ASP A 11 3.93 8.25 2.04
CA ASP A 11 4.96 8.40 3.06
C ASP A 11 4.50 7.76 4.38
N ILE A 12 5.38 6.99 5.01
CA ILE A 12 5.11 6.22 6.25
C ILE A 12 6.12 6.65 7.32
N ASP A 13 5.89 7.81 7.93
CA ASP A 13 6.77 8.38 8.97
C ASP A 13 6.96 7.49 10.20
N SER A 14 5.99 6.60 10.46
CA SER A 14 5.98 5.74 11.65
C SER A 14 6.71 4.41 11.49
N ALA A 15 7.12 4.06 10.26
CA ALA A 15 7.92 2.87 10.03
C ALA A 15 9.40 3.20 10.20
N PHE A 16 10.18 2.31 10.80
CA PHE A 16 11.64 2.37 10.87
C PHE A 16 12.29 1.08 10.37
N SER A 17 11.50 0.18 9.77
CA SER A 17 11.96 -1.06 9.16
C SER A 17 11.01 -1.56 8.06
N LEU A 18 11.52 -2.40 7.16
CA LEU A 18 10.71 -3.04 6.12
C LEU A 18 9.55 -3.88 6.70
N LYS A 19 9.74 -4.46 7.90
CA LYS A 19 8.71 -5.24 8.58
C LYS A 19 7.55 -4.35 9.04
N GLU A 20 7.86 -3.18 9.61
CA GLU A 20 6.86 -2.22 10.05
C GLU A 20 6.09 -1.63 8.87
N LYS A 21 6.78 -1.27 7.78
CA LYS A 21 6.14 -0.91 6.51
C LYS A 21 5.13 -1.96 6.07
N ARG A 22 5.53 -3.23 6.01
CA ARG A 22 4.64 -4.34 5.63
C ARG A 22 3.43 -4.44 6.54
N ARG A 23 3.58 -4.19 7.85
CA ARG A 23 2.46 -4.16 8.80
C ARG A 23 1.46 -3.04 8.46
N VAL A 24 1.94 -1.82 8.19
CA VAL A 24 1.10 -0.68 7.81
C VAL A 24 0.38 -0.97 6.49
N LEU A 25 1.11 -1.39 5.46
CA LEU A 25 0.55 -1.69 4.14
C LEU A 25 -0.47 -2.84 4.18
N ASN A 26 -0.22 -3.89 4.97
CA ASN A 26 -1.18 -4.99 5.12
C ASN A 26 -2.49 -4.51 5.76
N SER A 27 -2.41 -3.63 6.77
CA SER A 27 -3.60 -3.04 7.38
C SER A 27 -4.39 -2.20 6.36
N LEU A 28 -3.70 -1.36 5.58
CA LEU A 28 -4.31 -0.52 4.57
C LEU A 28 -4.96 -1.32 3.44
N LYS A 29 -4.24 -2.30 2.87
CA LYS A 29 -4.75 -3.23 1.84
C LYS A 29 -6.00 -3.97 2.33
N THR A 30 -5.99 -4.44 3.59
CA THR A 30 -7.15 -5.13 4.18
C THR A 30 -8.35 -4.19 4.31
N ARG A 31 -8.15 -2.97 4.80
CA ARG A 31 -9.22 -1.97 4.92
C ARG A 31 -9.82 -1.61 3.56
N LEU A 32 -9.00 -1.43 2.53
CA LEU A 32 -9.46 -1.12 1.18
C LEU A 32 -10.30 -2.26 0.59
N LYS A 33 -9.82 -3.51 0.68
CA LYS A 33 -10.56 -4.69 0.22
C LYS A 33 -11.88 -4.92 0.97
N ASN A 34 -11.93 -4.57 2.26
CA ASN A 34 -13.14 -4.71 3.07
C ASN A 34 -14.16 -3.61 2.79
N LYS A 35 -13.71 -2.40 2.43
CA LYS A 35 -14.60 -1.24 2.20
C LYS A 35 -15.05 -1.13 0.74
N PHE A 36 -14.22 -1.58 -0.20
CA PHE A 36 -14.45 -1.46 -1.63
C PHE A 36 -14.14 -2.78 -2.34
N ASN A 37 -14.87 -3.09 -3.40
CA ASN A 37 -14.61 -4.25 -4.25
C ASN A 37 -13.47 -3.95 -5.25
N VAL A 38 -12.26 -3.72 -4.74
CA VAL A 38 -11.08 -3.32 -5.53
C VAL A 38 -9.92 -4.30 -5.35
N ALA A 39 -9.14 -4.49 -6.41
CA ALA A 39 -7.83 -5.13 -6.32
C ALA A 39 -6.78 -4.10 -5.89
N VAL A 40 -5.88 -4.49 -4.99
CA VAL A 40 -4.85 -3.59 -4.43
C VAL A 40 -3.53 -4.35 -4.35
N ALA A 41 -2.44 -3.74 -4.83
CA ALA A 41 -1.11 -4.34 -4.86
C ALA A 41 -0.02 -3.27 -4.63
N GLU A 42 1.07 -3.64 -3.99
CA GLU A 42 2.22 -2.72 -3.89
C GLU A 42 3.09 -2.86 -5.14
N VAL A 43 3.27 -1.74 -5.86
CA VAL A 43 3.88 -1.71 -7.19
C VAL A 43 5.31 -1.18 -7.20
N GLY A 44 5.75 -0.47 -6.15
CA GLY A 44 7.06 0.18 -6.06
C GLY A 44 7.63 0.31 -4.65
N GLU A 45 8.86 0.87 -4.56
CA GLU A 45 9.54 1.25 -3.30
C GLU A 45 9.74 0.14 -2.25
N LYS A 46 9.77 -1.15 -2.65
CA LYS A 46 9.78 -2.31 -1.71
C LYS A 46 10.99 -2.40 -0.78
N ASP A 47 12.10 -1.76 -1.14
CA ASP A 47 13.34 -1.73 -0.35
C ASP A 47 13.47 -0.50 0.54
N VAL A 48 12.52 0.43 0.45
CA VAL A 48 12.43 1.63 1.28
C VAL A 48 11.35 1.42 2.34
N TRP A 49 11.67 1.71 3.60
CA TRP A 49 10.77 1.46 4.73
C TRP A 49 9.78 2.60 5.01
N ASN A 50 10.09 3.84 4.64
CA ASN A 50 9.23 5.02 4.84
C ASN A 50 8.45 5.44 3.59
N ARG A 51 8.52 4.70 2.47
CA ARG A 51 7.78 5.01 1.24
C ARG A 51 7.11 3.78 0.67
N ALA A 52 6.00 3.95 -0.02
CA ALA A 52 5.32 2.87 -0.72
C ALA A 52 4.46 3.36 -1.87
N ASP A 53 4.41 2.56 -2.94
CA ASP A 53 3.48 2.79 -4.05
C ASP A 53 2.43 1.67 -4.08
N LEU A 54 1.16 2.05 -4.10
CA LEU A 54 0.00 1.17 -3.93
C LEU A 54 -1.02 1.27 -5.07
#